data_AF-A0A8D8U939-F1
#
_entry.id   AF-A0A8D8U939-F1
#
_cell.length_a   1.000
_cell.length_b   1.000
_cell.length_c   1.000
_cell.angle_alpha   90.00
_cell.angle_beta   90.00
_cell.angle_gamma   90.00
#
_symmetry.space_group_name_H-M   'P 1'
#
loop_
_entity.id
_entity.type
_entity.pdbx_description
1 polymer ?
#
loop_
_entity_poly.entity_id
_entity_poly.type
_entity_poly.pdbx_seq_one_letter_code
_entity_poly.pdbx_strand_id
1 'polypeptide(L)'
;MAELATINVHENEVVDKVQVVQSRVEDVELPEKVDIIVSEWMGFYLLHESMLDSVIFARDKFLKPEGFMYPYKCILYSAPSYSPELFKFWENISGMFILFIEGVLIPILSR
;
A
#
# COMPACT_ATOMS: atom_id res chain seq x y z
N MET A 1 3.16 16.81 -2.35
CA MET A 1 3.75 16.01 -1.24
C MET A 1 5.17 16.43 -0.92
N ALA A 2 6.11 16.46 -1.87
CA ALA A 2 7.49 16.90 -1.60
C ALA A 2 7.57 18.30 -0.95
N GLU A 3 6.81 19.28 -1.45
CA GLU A 3 6.74 20.63 -0.85
C GLU A 3 6.32 20.61 0.64
N LEU A 4 5.28 19.84 0.97
CA LEU A 4 4.83 19.69 2.37
C LEU A 4 5.89 18.97 3.22
N ALA A 5 6.59 17.99 2.66
CA ALA A 5 7.69 17.33 3.36
C ALA A 5 8.84 18.31 3.64
N THR A 6 9.14 19.21 2.70
CA THR A 6 10.13 20.28 2.91
C THR A 6 9.73 21.21 4.05
N ILE A 7 8.44 21.60 4.13
CA ILE A 7 7.92 22.39 5.25
C ILE A 7 8.11 21.65 6.57
N ASN A 8 7.74 20.35 6.63
CA ASN A 8 7.90 19.55 7.84
C ASN A 8 9.37 19.47 8.30
N VAL A 9 10.30 19.27 7.37
CA VAL A 9 11.75 19.25 7.67
C VAL A 9 12.21 20.59 8.27
N HIS A 10 11.69 21.70 7.73
CA HIS A 10 12.03 23.05 8.19
C HIS A 10 11.44 23.37 9.57
N GLU A 11 10.18 23.01 9.82
CA GLU A 11 9.49 23.21 11.10
C GLU A 11 10.05 22.35 12.23
N ASN A 12 10.65 21.19 11.90
CA ASN A 12 11.30 20.31 12.86
C ASN A 12 12.80 20.62 13.06
N GLU A 13 13.33 21.67 12.44
CA GLU A 13 14.72 22.12 12.61
C GLU A 13 15.77 21.05 12.26
N VAL A 14 15.50 20.22 11.25
CA VAL A 14 16.39 19.10 10.80
C VAL A 14 16.89 19.26 9.37
N VAL A 15 16.90 20.49 8.85
CA VAL A 15 17.32 20.84 7.47
C VAL A 15 18.78 20.46 7.16
N ASP A 16 19.63 20.34 8.19
CA ASP A 16 21.03 19.92 8.09
C ASP A 16 21.20 18.41 7.93
N LYS A 17 20.15 17.64 8.23
CA LYS A 17 20.16 16.16 8.24
C LYS A 17 19.26 15.53 7.18
N VAL A 18 18.19 16.21 6.79
CA VAL A 18 17.18 15.66 5.87
C VAL A 18 17.11 16.52 4.62
N GLN A 19 17.43 15.92 3.47
CA GLN A 19 17.26 16.54 2.16
C GLN A 19 16.03 15.96 1.46
N VAL A 20 15.10 16.83 1.05
CA VAL A 20 13.95 16.43 0.24
C VAL A 20 14.29 16.59 -1.25
N VAL A 21 14.18 15.50 -2.00
CA VAL A 21 14.40 15.50 -3.45
C VAL A 21 13.07 15.22 -4.15
N GLN A 22 12.59 16.18 -4.94
CA GLN A 22 11.38 16.01 -5.74
C GLN A 22 11.73 15.39 -7.11
N SER A 23 11.89 14.07 -7.13
CA SER A 23 12.10 13.30 -8.35
C SER A 23 11.55 11.88 -8.18
N ARG A 24 11.42 11.15 -9.28
CA ARG A 24 11.29 9.69 -9.22
C ARG A 24 12.63 9.10 -8.78
N VAL A 25 12.59 7.99 -8.03
CA VAL A 25 13.82 7.34 -7.55
C VAL A 25 14.64 6.76 -8.71
N GLU A 26 13.99 6.48 -9.83
CA GLU A 26 14.61 6.00 -11.06
C GLU A 26 15.49 7.06 -11.73
N ASP A 27 15.10 8.33 -11.61
CA ASP A 27 15.75 9.47 -12.26
C ASP A 27 16.71 10.22 -11.34
N VAL A 28 16.73 9.89 -10.03
CA VAL A 28 17.62 10.56 -9.08
C VAL A 28 19.06 10.05 -9.22
N GLU A 29 20.01 10.94 -8.97
CA GLU A 29 21.41 10.59 -8.78
C GLU A 29 21.83 10.98 -7.37
N LEU A 30 22.47 10.05 -6.67
CA LEU A 30 23.01 10.27 -5.34
C LEU A 30 24.54 10.33 -5.42
N PRO A 31 25.19 11.19 -4.60
CA PRO A 31 26.65 11.32 -4.61
C PRO A 31 27.37 10.03 -4.14
N GLU A 32 26.70 9.20 -3.36
CA GLU A 32 27.21 7.93 -2.86
C GLU A 32 26.09 6.90 -2.68
N LYS A 33 26.48 5.63 -2.55
CA LYS A 33 25.57 4.56 -2.14
C LYS A 33 25.16 4.73 -0.68
N VAL A 34 23.95 4.28 -0.33
CA VAL A 34 23.37 4.38 1.01
C VAL A 34 23.57 3.11 1.82
N ASP A 35 23.66 3.25 3.14
CA ASP A 35 23.73 2.13 4.08
C ASP A 35 22.36 1.51 4.36
N ILE A 36 21.29 2.32 4.32
CA ILE A 36 19.93 1.90 4.67
C ILE A 36 18.92 2.50 3.69
N ILE A 37 17.97 1.69 3.25
CA ILE A 37 16.75 2.15 2.56
C ILE A 37 15.55 1.88 3.46
N VAL A 38 14.72 2.91 3.65
CA VAL A 38 13.44 2.80 4.37
C VAL A 38 12.33 3.22 3.42
N SER A 39 11.29 2.40 3.31
CA SER A 39 10.16 2.71 2.44
C SER A 39 8.87 2.11 2.98
N GLU A 40 7.81 2.91 2.96
CA GLU A 40 6.44 2.42 2.94
C GLU A 40 6.08 2.27 1.46
N TRP A 41 5.83 1.03 1.03
CA TRP A 41 5.63 0.70 -0.39
C TRP A 41 4.47 -0.26 -0.63
N MET A 42 3.87 -0.80 0.44
CA MET A 42 2.97 -1.94 0.34
C MET A 42 1.58 -1.47 -0.12
N GLY A 43 1.03 -2.15 -1.12
CA GLY A 43 -0.30 -1.88 -1.64
C GLY A 43 -1.38 -2.82 -1.07
N PHE A 44 -2.57 -2.79 -1.68
CA PHE A 44 -3.63 -3.74 -1.34
C PHE A 44 -3.16 -5.18 -1.60
N TYR A 45 -3.45 -6.06 -0.63
CA TYR A 45 -2.98 -7.45 -0.66
C TYR A 45 -1.47 -7.53 -0.97
N LEU A 46 -0.70 -6.60 -0.40
CA LEU A 46 0.74 -6.39 -0.56
C LEU A 46 1.16 -5.78 -1.90
N LEU A 47 0.59 -6.20 -3.03
CA LEU A 47 1.15 -5.93 -4.36
C LEU A 47 0.35 -4.94 -5.22
N HIS A 48 -0.97 -4.87 -5.05
CA HIS A 48 -1.80 -4.05 -5.92
C HIS A 48 -1.64 -2.56 -5.59
N GLU A 49 -1.29 -1.75 -6.60
CA GLU A 49 -0.92 -0.33 -6.46
C GLU A 49 0.29 -0.10 -5.53
N SER A 50 1.14 -1.12 -5.35
CA SER A 50 2.38 -1.00 -4.58
C SER A 50 3.47 -0.26 -5.36
N MET A 51 4.48 0.22 -4.63
CA MET A 51 5.71 0.81 -5.20
C MET A 51 6.90 -0.17 -5.16
N LEU A 52 6.63 -1.48 -5.11
CA LEU A 52 7.68 -2.49 -4.92
C LEU A 52 8.77 -2.41 -6.00
N ASP A 53 8.41 -2.15 -7.26
CA ASP A 53 9.35 -2.03 -8.37
C ASP A 53 10.36 -0.90 -8.14
N SER A 54 9.90 0.27 -7.70
CA SER A 54 10.76 1.42 -7.37
C SER A 54 11.69 1.13 -6.19
N VAL A 55 11.21 0.38 -5.18
CA VAL A 55 12.04 -0.02 -4.02
C VAL A 55 13.13 -1.00 -4.45
N ILE A 56 12.82 -1.96 -5.33
CA ILE A 56 13.79 -2.90 -5.88
C ILE A 56 14.83 -2.16 -6.73
N PHE A 57 14.40 -1.22 -7.57
CA PHE A 57 15.30 -0.37 -8.34
C PHE A 57 16.25 0.41 -7.43
N ALA A 58 15.70 1.05 -6.38
CA ALA A 58 16.49 1.83 -5.43
C ALA A 58 17.52 0.96 -4.69
N ARG A 59 17.15 -0.27 -4.30
CA ARG A 59 18.07 -1.25 -3.71
C ARG A 59 19.24 -1.53 -4.64
N ASP A 60 18.96 -1.89 -5.88
CA ASP A 60 19.99 -2.34 -6.82
C ASP A 60 20.93 -1.20 -7.23
N LYS A 61 20.38 0.01 -7.42
CA LYS A 61 21.16 1.20 -7.80
C LYS A 61 21.94 1.79 -6.61
N PHE A 62 21.28 1.99 -5.47
CA PHE A 62 21.82 2.84 -4.40
C PHE A 62 22.28 2.10 -3.15
N LEU A 63 21.85 0.87 -2.87
CA LEU A 63 22.25 0.19 -1.64
C LEU A 63 23.69 -0.33 -1.73
N LYS A 64 24.47 -0.16 -0.65
CA LYS A 64 25.76 -0.82 -0.47
C LYS A 64 25.57 -2.35 -0.32
N PRO A 65 26.58 -3.18 -0.66
CA PRO A 65 26.47 -4.65 -0.51
C PRO A 65 26.07 -5.12 0.89
N GLU A 66 26.58 -4.43 1.92
CA GLU A 66 26.31 -4.73 3.34
C GLU A 66 25.13 -3.91 3.91
N GLY A 67 24.36 -3.26 3.04
CA GLY A 67 23.28 -2.35 3.44
C GLY A 67 22.01 -3.08 3.87
N PHE A 68 21.14 -2.35 4.58
CA PHE A 68 19.88 -2.88 5.12
C PHE A 68 18.66 -2.24 4.46
N MET A 69 17.57 -2.99 4.39
CA MET A 69 16.27 -2.49 3.94
C MET A 69 15.24 -2.62 5.06
N TYR A 70 14.36 -1.63 5.17
CA TYR A 70 13.22 -1.68 6.10
C TYR A 70 11.92 -1.26 5.40
N PRO A 71 10.86 -2.10 5.43
CA PRO A 71 10.84 -3.47 5.96
C PRO A 71 11.64 -4.45 5.09
N TYR A 72 12.28 -5.46 5.69
CA TYR A 72 13.11 -6.46 4.98
C TYR A 72 12.35 -7.74 4.59
N LYS A 73 11.19 -7.98 5.20
CA LYS A 73 10.39 -9.19 4.99
C LYS A 73 8.92 -8.83 4.97
N CYS A 74 8.21 -9.39 4.01
CA CYS A 74 6.75 -9.40 3.92
C CYS A 74 6.27 -10.85 3.82
N ILE A 75 5.06 -11.13 4.30
CA ILE A 75 4.44 -12.45 4.26
C ILE A 75 3.00 -12.26 3.84
N LEU A 76 2.59 -12.91 2.75
CA LEU A 76 1.20 -12.97 2.34
C LEU A 76 0.54 -14.19 2.99
N TYR A 77 -0.52 -13.96 3.75
CA TYR A 77 -1.35 -15.02 4.32
C TYR A 77 -2.65 -15.13 3.54
N SER A 78 -3.15 -16.35 3.41
CA SER A 78 -4.45 -16.64 2.83
C SER A 78 -5.14 -17.73 3.64
N ALA A 79 -6.43 -17.59 3.85
CA ALA A 79 -7.28 -18.56 4.54
C ALA A 79 -8.68 -18.51 3.95
N PRO A 80 -9.41 -19.64 3.88
CA PRO A 80 -10.82 -19.62 3.54
C PRO A 80 -11.59 -18.80 4.58
N SER A 81 -12.52 -17.97 4.11
CA SER A 81 -13.41 -17.19 4.96
C SER A 81 -14.86 -17.45 4.60
N TYR A 82 -15.70 -17.70 5.60
CA TYR A 82 -17.15 -17.75 5.46
C TYR A 82 -17.75 -16.63 6.32
N SER A 83 -18.38 -15.65 5.68
CA SER A 83 -19.00 -14.51 6.34
C SER A 83 -20.36 -14.21 5.70
N PRO A 84 -21.39 -15.03 5.99
CA PRO A 84 -22.75 -14.81 5.47
C PRO A 84 -23.32 -13.46 5.91
N GLU A 85 -22.82 -12.90 7.02
CA GLU A 85 -23.14 -11.56 7.55
C GLU A 85 -22.96 -10.45 6.52
N LEU A 86 -21.95 -10.53 5.65
CA LEU A 86 -21.72 -9.54 4.59
C LEU A 86 -22.87 -9.48 3.58
N PHE A 87 -23.65 -10.56 3.48
CA PHE A 87 -24.76 -10.70 2.54
C PHE A 87 -26.13 -10.49 3.20
N LYS A 88 -26.22 -10.45 4.54
CA LYS A 88 -27.49 -10.30 5.28
C LYS A 88 -28.28 -9.04 4.92
N PHE A 89 -27.61 -7.93 4.60
CA PHE A 89 -28.28 -6.71 4.13
C PHE A 89 -29.13 -6.98 2.88
N TRP A 90 -28.62 -7.79 1.96
CA TRP A 90 -29.29 -8.07 0.71
C TRP A 90 -30.48 -9.03 0.89
N GLU A 91 -30.52 -9.85 1.96
CA GLU A 91 -31.61 -10.81 2.18
C GLU A 91 -32.97 -10.15 2.37
N ASN A 92 -33.02 -8.94 2.95
CA ASN A 92 -34.25 -8.18 3.11
C ASN A 92 -33.98 -6.68 2.97
N ILE A 93 -34.48 -6.11 1.87
CA ILE A 93 -34.43 -4.67 1.62
C ILE A 93 -35.83 -4.11 1.81
N SER A 94 -36.03 -3.37 2.90
CA SER A 94 -37.29 -2.64 3.17
C SER A 94 -38.54 -3.53 3.11
N GLY A 95 -38.45 -4.79 3.57
CA GLY A 95 -39.54 -5.76 3.55
C GLY A 95 -39.60 -6.64 2.29
N MET A 96 -38.74 -6.39 1.30
CA MET A 96 -38.62 -7.21 0.10
C MET A 96 -37.51 -8.25 0.30
N PHE A 97 -37.88 -9.53 0.28
CA PHE A 97 -36.92 -10.62 0.42
C PHE A 97 -36.18 -10.82 -0.90
N ILE A 98 -34.86 -11.01 -0.85
CA ILE A 98 -34.06 -11.26 -2.06
C ILE A 98 -33.34 -12.60 -1.91
N LEU A 99 -33.56 -13.49 -2.88
CA LEU A 99 -32.82 -14.73 -2.99
C LEU A 99 -31.57 -14.51 -3.84
N PHE A 100 -30.44 -15.04 -3.38
CA PHE A 100 -29.23 -15.15 -4.18
C PHE A 100 -29.21 -16.55 -4.82
N ILE A 101 -29.51 -16.63 -6.12
CA ILE A 101 -29.47 -17.87 -6.90
C ILE A 101 -28.42 -17.69 -7.99
N GLU A 102 -27.40 -18.55 -7.98
CA GLU A 102 -26.36 -18.61 -9.03
C GLU A 102 -25.69 -17.25 -9.35
N GLY A 103 -25.49 -16.39 -8.35
CA GLY A 103 -24.87 -15.07 -8.56
C GLY A 103 -25.87 -13.94 -8.86
N VAL A 104 -27.17 -14.24 -8.92
CA VAL A 104 -28.23 -13.27 -9.25
C VAL A 104 -29.12 -13.02 -8.03
N LEU A 105 -29.38 -11.74 -7.75
CA LEU A 105 -30.32 -11.27 -6.73
C LEU A 105 -31.75 -11.23 -7.34
N ILE A 106 -32.65 -12.06 -6.83
CA ILE A 106 -34.04 -12.15 -7.29
C ILE A 106 -34.97 -11.66 -6.18
N PRO A 107 -35.70 -10.54 -6.37
CA PRO A 107 -36.68 -10.07 -5.41
C PRO A 107 -37.89 -11.00 -5.40
N ILE A 108 -38.31 -11.42 -4.21
CA ILE A 108 -39.55 -12.15 -3.97
C ILE A 108 -40.51 -11.21 -3.27
N LEU A 109 -41.69 -11.03 -3.86
CA LEU A 109 -42.80 -10.39 -3.15
C LEU A 109 -43.27 -11.33 -2.04
N SER A 110 -43.28 -10.86 -0.80
CA SER A 110 -43.93 -11.59 0.29
C SER A 110 -45.41 -11.76 -0.08
N ARG A 111 -45.91 -13.00 -0.06
CA ARG A 111 -47.35 -13.25 -0.13
C ARG A 111 -48.09 -12.60 1.04
#